data_AF-A0A344X281-F1
#
_entry.id   AF-A0A344X281-F1
#
_cell.length_a   1.000
_cell.length_b   1.000
_cell.length_c   1.000
_cell.angle_alpha   90.00
_cell.angle_beta   90.00
_cell.angle_gamma   90.00
#
_symmetry.space_group_name_H-M   'P 1'
#
loop_
_entity.id
_entity.type
_entity.pdbx_description
1 polymer ?
#
loop_
_entity_poly.entity_id
_entity_poly.type
_entity_poly.pdbx_seq_one_letter_code
_entity_poly.pdbx_strand_id
1 'polypeptide(L)'
;DAKKDAYWAHHDLFMLAYAMWPTGFFRLALPDAEEMAWFEENYPGWYDHYGKVYEEWRARGCEDPSSGFIPLMWFAENNHPIYVDRVSQVPFCPSYCKGASSLRVHEYNGKKHS
;
A
#
# COMPACT_ATOMS: atom_id res chain seq x y z
N ASP A 1 -2.86 -21.80 3.49
CA ASP A 1 -3.14 -20.47 2.92
C ASP A 1 -2.28 -19.39 3.56
N ALA A 2 -2.31 -19.19 4.88
CA ALA A 2 -1.47 -18.20 5.59
C ALA A 2 0.01 -18.11 5.13
N LYS A 3 0.72 -19.25 4.98
CA LYS A 3 2.13 -19.25 4.52
C LYS A 3 2.31 -18.69 3.09
N LYS A 4 1.32 -18.91 2.21
CA LYS A 4 1.36 -18.39 0.84
C LYS A 4 1.19 -16.87 0.83
N ASP A 5 0.29 -16.37 1.68
CA ASP A 5 -0.06 -14.94 1.73
C ASP A 5 1.02 -14.12 2.45
N ALA A 6 1.76 -14.74 3.37
CA ALA A 6 2.77 -14.07 4.21
C ALA A 6 3.93 -13.44 3.43
N TYR A 7 4.22 -13.89 2.20
CA TYR A 7 5.43 -13.47 1.49
C TYR A 7 5.43 -11.97 1.14
N TRP A 8 4.32 -11.45 0.61
CA TRP A 8 4.22 -10.03 0.19
C TRP A 8 3.38 -9.16 1.12
N ALA A 9 2.56 -9.75 1.99
CA ALA A 9 1.53 -9.02 2.76
C ALA A 9 2.03 -7.82 3.55
N HIS A 10 3.26 -7.87 4.07
CA HIS A 10 3.83 -6.78 4.86
C HIS A 10 4.30 -5.60 3.98
N HIS A 11 4.77 -5.87 2.76
CA HIS A 11 5.09 -4.82 1.79
C HIS A 11 3.83 -4.14 1.26
N ASP A 12 2.80 -4.92 0.98
CA ASP A 12 1.47 -4.43 0.61
C ASP A 12 0.93 -3.49 1.70
N LEU A 13 1.02 -3.90 2.97
CA LEU A 13 0.50 -3.12 4.08
C LEU A 13 1.30 -1.83 4.32
N PHE A 14 2.63 -1.85 4.18
CA PHE A 14 3.44 -0.63 4.34
C PHE A 14 3.11 0.42 3.27
N MET A 15 2.85 0.00 2.03
CA MET A 15 2.44 0.92 0.98
C MET A 15 1.13 1.64 1.33
N LEU A 16 0.14 0.92 1.84
CA LEU A 16 -1.12 1.50 2.31
C LEU A 16 -0.92 2.39 3.54
N ALA A 17 -0.09 1.97 4.49
CA ALA A 17 0.22 2.75 5.68
C ALA A 17 0.92 4.07 5.33
N TYR A 18 1.88 4.05 4.42
CA TYR A 18 2.56 5.25 3.94
C TYR A 18 1.62 6.15 3.15
N ALA A 19 0.74 5.60 2.29
CA ALA A 19 -0.24 6.40 1.57
C ALA A 19 -1.23 7.13 2.49
N MET A 20 -1.54 6.53 3.65
CA MET A 20 -2.43 7.09 4.68
C MET A 20 -1.66 7.70 5.86
N TRP A 21 -0.39 8.06 5.69
CA TRP A 21 0.47 8.56 6.78
C TRP A 21 -0.15 9.68 7.65
N PRO A 22 -0.99 10.62 7.14
CA PRO A 22 -1.59 11.66 7.97
C PRO A 22 -2.58 11.14 9.02
N THR A 23 -3.02 9.88 8.92
CA THR A 23 -3.94 9.24 9.87
C THR A 23 -3.22 8.61 11.08
N GLY A 24 -1.89 8.48 11.00
CA GLY A 24 -1.06 7.93 12.07
C GLY A 24 -0.71 8.95 13.15
N PHE A 25 -0.12 8.45 14.24
CA PHE A 25 0.43 9.26 15.34
C PHE A 25 1.94 9.07 15.50
N PHE A 26 2.59 8.65 14.41
CA PHE A 26 4.02 8.37 14.30
C PHE A 26 4.54 8.92 12.97
N ARG A 27 5.86 9.09 12.86
CA ARG A 27 6.54 9.54 11.64
C ARG A 27 6.99 8.33 10.83
N LEU A 28 6.81 8.40 9.51
CA LEU A 28 7.25 7.37 8.56
C LEU A 28 8.37 7.94 7.67
N ALA A 29 9.16 7.05 7.08
CA ALA A 29 10.16 7.36 6.07
C ALA A 29 10.01 6.38 4.90
N LEU A 30 10.28 6.85 3.68
CA LEU A 30 10.44 5.95 2.54
C LEU A 30 11.80 5.26 2.61
N PRO A 31 11.91 4.02 2.10
CA PRO A 31 13.20 3.36 1.98
C PRO A 31 14.23 4.21 1.23
N ASP A 32 15.45 4.27 1.74
CA ASP A 32 16.57 4.87 1.04
C ASP A 32 17.20 3.92 0.01
N ALA A 33 18.27 4.34 -0.67
CA ALA A 33 18.90 3.52 -1.71
C ALA A 33 19.54 2.22 -1.18
N GLU A 34 20.09 2.24 0.03
CA GLU A 34 20.68 1.05 0.65
C GLU A 34 19.59 0.07 1.06
N GLU A 35 18.52 0.56 1.67
CA GLU A 35 17.36 -0.24 2.06
C GLU A 35 16.62 -0.81 0.84
N MET A 36 16.46 -0.05 -0.24
CA MET A 36 15.86 -0.54 -1.49
C MET A 36 16.69 -1.67 -2.12
N ALA A 37 18.03 -1.56 -2.09
CA ALA A 37 18.91 -2.62 -2.57
C ALA A 37 18.78 -3.88 -1.70
N TRP A 38 18.72 -3.71 -0.37
CA TRP A 38 18.48 -4.82 0.56
C TRP A 38 17.11 -5.48 0.33
N PHE A 39 16.05 -4.69 0.10
CA PHE A 39 14.72 -5.24 -0.19
C PHE A 39 14.73 -6.05 -1.49
N GLU A 40 15.38 -5.58 -2.56
CA GLU A 40 15.44 -6.32 -3.82
C GLU A 40 16.25 -7.62 -3.68
N GLU A 41 17.35 -7.62 -2.93
CA GLU A 41 18.15 -8.83 -2.67
C GLU A 41 17.34 -9.90 -1.92
N ASN A 42 16.53 -9.50 -0.94
CA ASN A 42 15.78 -10.42 -0.08
C ASN A 42 14.39 -10.78 -0.63
N TYR A 43 13.81 -9.90 -1.44
CA TYR A 43 12.51 -10.06 -2.06
C TYR A 43 12.59 -9.71 -3.57
N PRO A 44 13.20 -10.58 -4.40
CA PRO A 44 13.37 -10.29 -5.82
C PRO A 44 12.06 -9.90 -6.52
N GLY A 45 12.07 -8.76 -7.22
CA GLY A 45 10.88 -8.13 -7.81
C GLY A 45 10.13 -7.19 -6.86
N TRP A 46 10.76 -6.77 -5.76
CA TRP A 46 10.28 -5.72 -4.87
C TRP A 46 10.48 -4.35 -5.51
N TYR A 47 11.65 -4.07 -6.07
CA TYR A 47 11.98 -2.77 -6.65
C TYR A 47 11.10 -2.43 -7.84
N ASP A 48 10.91 -3.39 -8.74
CA ASP A 48 10.07 -3.24 -9.93
C ASP A 48 8.58 -2.94 -9.63
N HIS A 49 8.16 -3.11 -8.38
CA HIS A 49 6.80 -2.85 -7.93
C HIS A 49 6.74 -1.73 -6.88
N TYR A 50 7.24 -1.97 -5.66
CA TYR A 50 7.15 -1.00 -4.56
C TYR A 50 8.19 0.12 -4.70
N GLY A 51 9.44 -0.23 -5.03
CA GLY A 51 10.55 0.74 -5.15
C GLY A 51 10.24 1.85 -6.16
N LYS A 52 9.80 1.48 -7.37
CA LYS A 52 9.41 2.45 -8.41
C LYS A 52 8.29 3.40 -7.97
N VAL A 53 7.30 2.89 -7.24
CA VAL A 53 6.21 3.74 -6.71
C VAL A 53 6.72 4.71 -5.66
N TYR A 54 7.59 4.26 -4.75
CA TYR A 54 8.17 5.15 -3.75
C TYR A 54 9.06 6.22 -4.38
N GLU A 55 9.81 5.90 -5.43
CA GLU A 55 10.54 6.89 -6.21
C GLU A 55 9.61 7.89 -6.92
N GLU A 56 8.49 7.43 -7.49
CA GLU A 56 7.48 8.31 -8.07
C GLU A 56 6.88 9.26 -7.02
N TRP A 57 6.51 8.72 -5.85
CA TRP A 57 5.96 9.52 -4.75
C TRP A 57 6.96 10.55 -4.24
N ARG A 58 8.24 10.18 -4.14
CA ARG A 58 9.33 11.09 -3.80
C ARG A 58 9.48 12.19 -4.86
N ALA A 59 9.42 11.85 -6.14
CA ALA A 59 9.48 12.82 -7.24
C ALA A 59 8.29 13.80 -7.24
N ARG A 60 7.12 13.37 -6.72
CA ARG A 60 5.95 14.23 -6.49
C ARG A 60 5.99 15.02 -5.17
N GLY A 61 7.05 14.88 -4.38
CA GLY A 61 7.23 15.64 -3.14
C GLY A 61 6.36 15.14 -1.97
N CYS A 62 6.12 13.84 -1.84
CA CYS A 62 5.28 13.29 -0.76
C CYS A 62 5.76 13.60 0.67
N GLU A 63 7.03 13.97 0.84
CA GLU A 63 7.64 14.38 2.11
C GLU A 63 7.75 15.91 2.26
N ASP A 64 7.49 16.66 1.18
CA ASP A 64 7.51 18.13 1.17
C ASP A 64 6.10 18.68 1.48
N PRO A 65 5.90 19.40 2.60
CA PRO A 65 4.59 19.93 2.97
C PRO A 65 4.03 20.95 1.98
N SER A 66 4.86 21.53 1.10
CA SER A 66 4.43 22.49 0.08
C SER A 66 3.95 21.84 -1.22
N SER A 67 4.13 20.52 -1.40
CA SER A 67 3.80 19.81 -2.64
C SER A 67 2.30 19.67 -2.90
N GLY A 68 1.49 19.69 -1.83
CA GLY A 68 0.05 19.38 -1.92
C GLY A 68 -0.24 17.92 -2.30
N PHE A 69 0.76 17.03 -2.30
CA PHE A 69 0.63 15.63 -2.65
C PHE A 69 0.65 14.73 -1.42
N ILE A 70 -0.36 13.88 -1.29
CA ILE A 70 -0.37 12.75 -0.36
C ILE A 70 -0.55 11.48 -1.19
N PRO A 71 0.18 10.38 -0.93
CA PRO A 71 0.13 9.24 -1.84
C PRO A 71 -1.23 8.54 -1.95
N LEU A 72 -2.16 8.76 -1.01
CA LEU A 72 -3.57 8.39 -1.19
C LEU A 72 -4.18 8.96 -2.49
N MET A 73 -3.76 10.15 -2.93
CA MET A 73 -4.20 10.74 -4.20
C MET A 73 -3.75 9.89 -5.39
N TRP A 74 -2.53 9.33 -5.35
CA TRP A 74 -2.02 8.45 -6.40
C TRP A 74 -2.89 7.19 -6.56
N PHE A 75 -3.36 6.59 -5.45
CA PHE A 75 -4.29 5.46 -5.50
C PHE A 75 -5.62 5.83 -6.18
N ALA A 76 -6.16 7.02 -5.88
CA ALA A 76 -7.40 7.51 -6.49
C ALA A 76 -7.22 7.81 -8.00
N GLU A 77 -6.13 8.51 -8.36
CA GLU A 77 -5.79 8.87 -9.75
C GLU A 77 -5.57 7.64 -10.63
N ASN A 78 -4.95 6.60 -10.10
CA ASN A 78 -4.62 5.37 -10.83
C ASN A 78 -5.70 4.28 -10.71
N ASN A 79 -6.87 4.60 -10.14
CA ASN A 79 -7.99 3.66 -9.99
C ASN A 79 -7.61 2.37 -9.24
N HIS A 80 -6.94 2.54 -8.10
CA HIS A 80 -6.59 1.49 -7.15
C HIS A 80 -7.37 1.68 -5.83
N PRO A 81 -8.64 1.21 -5.74
CA PRO A 81 -9.42 1.42 -4.52
C PRO A 81 -8.86 0.61 -3.34
N ILE A 82 -8.79 1.26 -2.19
CA ILE A 82 -8.44 0.64 -0.91
C ILE A 82 -9.74 0.24 -0.20
N TYR A 83 -9.81 -1.02 0.22
CA TYR A 83 -10.91 -1.58 0.99
C TYR A 83 -10.47 -1.88 2.42
N VAL A 84 -11.45 -2.05 3.31
CA VAL A 84 -11.23 -2.53 4.68
C VAL A 84 -12.08 -3.77 4.85
N ASP A 85 -11.45 -4.88 5.24
CA ASP A 85 -12.17 -6.12 5.52
C ASP A 85 -13.09 -5.91 6.72
N ARG A 86 -14.38 -6.21 6.54
CA ARG A 86 -15.40 -6.15 7.57
C ARG A 86 -15.03 -6.96 8.82
N VAL A 87 -14.27 -8.04 8.68
CA VAL A 87 -13.94 -8.95 9.79
C VAL A 87 -12.64 -8.55 10.47
N SER A 88 -11.51 -8.60 9.78
CA SER A 88 -10.18 -8.39 10.37
C SER A 88 -9.78 -6.92 10.54
N GLN A 89 -10.48 -5.99 9.87
CA GLN A 89 -10.13 -4.57 9.77
C GLN A 89 -8.80 -4.28 9.06
N VAL A 90 -8.16 -5.31 8.48
CA VAL A 90 -6.94 -5.11 7.70
C VAL A 90 -7.30 -4.38 6.40
N PRO A 91 -6.62 -3.26 6.07
CA PRO A 91 -6.80 -2.60 4.79
C PRO A 91 -6.16 -3.43 3.67
N PHE A 92 -6.77 -3.44 2.49
CA PHE A 92 -6.25 -4.17 1.34
C PHE A 92 -6.57 -3.46 0.02
N CYS A 93 -5.70 -3.62 -0.99
CA CYS A 93 -5.87 -3.05 -2.33
C CYS A 93 -5.75 -4.14 -3.39
N PRO A 94 -6.86 -4.75 -3.83
CA PRO A 94 -6.86 -5.95 -4.67
C PRO A 94 -6.33 -5.73 -6.09
N SER A 95 -6.35 -4.49 -6.58
CA SER A 95 -5.92 -4.16 -7.95
C SER A 95 -4.45 -3.79 -8.07
N TYR A 96 -3.71 -3.74 -6.95
CA TYR A 96 -2.30 -3.31 -6.95
C TYR A 96 -1.38 -4.21 -6.13
N CYS A 97 -1.77 -4.58 -4.91
CA CYS A 97 -0.96 -5.37 -3.98
C CYS A 97 -0.59 -6.76 -4.53
N LYS A 98 0.63 -7.25 -4.25
CA LYS A 98 1.16 -8.52 -4.77
C LYS A 98 0.63 -9.73 -4.00
N GLY A 99 0.33 -9.57 -2.71
CA GLY A 99 -0.21 -10.61 -1.85
C GLY A 99 -1.66 -10.97 -2.19
N ALA A 100 -2.12 -12.08 -1.62
CA ALA A 100 -3.49 -12.53 -1.83
C ALA A 100 -4.49 -11.51 -1.29
N SER A 101 -5.33 -10.98 -2.18
CA SER A 101 -6.26 -9.89 -1.88
C SER A 101 -7.56 -10.06 -2.67
N SER A 102 -8.20 -11.22 -2.60
CA SER A 102 -9.47 -11.42 -3.30
C SER A 102 -10.59 -10.57 -2.67
N LEU A 103 -11.15 -9.63 -3.44
CA LEU A 103 -12.29 -8.83 -3.01
C LEU A 103 -13.60 -9.61 -3.18
N ARG A 104 -14.44 -9.58 -2.14
CA ARG A 104 -15.85 -9.98 -2.21
C ARG A 104 -16.68 -8.84 -1.65
N VAL A 105 -17.68 -8.39 -2.40
CA VAL A 105 -18.62 -7.37 -1.90
C VAL A 105 -20.01 -7.98 -1.86
N HIS A 106 -20.56 -8.09 -0.66
CA HIS A 106 -21.93 -8.54 -0.45
C HIS A 106 -22.79 -7.37 0.05
N GLU A 107 -24.04 -7.33 -0.41
CA GLU A 107 -25.05 -6.45 0.16
C GLU A 107 -26.03 -7.29 0.99
N TYR A 108 -26.19 -6.93 2.26
CA TYR A 108 -27.15 -7.57 3.16
C TYR A 108 -27.93 -6.50 3.91
N ASN A 109 -29.26 -6.57 3.81
CA ASN A 109 -30.17 -5.61 4.45
C ASN A 109 -29.81 -4.14 4.12
N GLY A 110 -29.52 -3.83 2.85
CA GLY A 110 -29.15 -2.48 2.40
C GLY A 110 -27.75 -2.00 2.82
N LYS A 111 -26.92 -2.87 3.41
CA LYS A 111 -25.55 -2.55 3.80
C LYS A 111 -24.54 -3.36 2.99
N LYS A 112 -23.54 -2.67 2.43
CA LYS A 112 -22.39 -3.30 1.75
C LYS A 112 -21.30 -3.69 2.74
N HIS A 113 -20.72 -4.86 2.50
CA HIS A 113 -19.60 -5.42 3.25
C HIS A 113 -18.53 -5.84 2.25
N SER A 114 -17.34 -5.27 2.39
CA SER A 114 -16.09 -5.74 1.79
C SER A 114 -15.36 -6.67 2.76
#